data_AF-A0A2G2FBY8-F1
#
_entry.id   AF-A0A2G2FBY8-F1
#
_cell.length_a   1.000
_cell.length_b   1.000
_cell.length_c   1.000
_cell.angle_alpha   90.00
_cell.angle_beta   90.00
_cell.angle_gamma   90.00
#
_symmetry.space_group_name_H-M   'P 1'
#
loop_
_entity.id
_entity.type
_entity.pdbx_description
1 polymer ?
#
loop_
_entity_poly.entity_id
_entity_poly.type
_entity_poly.pdbx_seq_one_letter_code
_entity_poly.pdbx_strand_id
1 'polypeptide(L)'
;MFKKTTTIQINAQYIAPRYTVQGVYQRNPGIDIGFNRLLLDKKLSLGIRLTDIFDQKGFYFEINNENVRQETRYKWTTRRLYFTISYKFGNIGVDKDKVEQLKNEQGGDD
;
A
#
# COMPACT_ATOMS: atom_id res chain seq x y z
N MET A 1 -7.49 24.21 14.93
CA MET A 1 -8.01 24.31 13.56
C MET A 1 -7.46 23.13 12.76
N PHE A 2 -8.33 22.26 12.23
CA PHE A 2 -8.07 20.98 11.51
C PHE A 2 -7.27 19.88 12.24
N LYS A 3 -7.96 18.96 12.92
CA LYS A 3 -7.33 17.69 13.36
C LYS A 3 -7.00 16.86 12.11
N LYS A 4 -5.71 16.57 11.86
CA LYS A 4 -5.20 15.68 10.78
C LYS A 4 -5.64 14.23 11.01
N THR A 5 -6.92 13.94 10.84
CA THR A 5 -7.52 12.62 11.11
C THR A 5 -7.92 11.89 9.85
N THR A 6 -7.88 12.52 8.69
CA THR A 6 -8.26 11.89 7.42
C THR A 6 -7.11 12.02 6.43
N THR A 7 -6.84 10.92 5.73
CA THR A 7 -5.82 10.83 4.68
C THR A 7 -6.44 10.25 3.43
N ILE A 8 -6.21 10.91 2.30
CA ILE A 8 -6.56 10.42 0.97
C ILE A 8 -5.25 10.21 0.22
N GLN A 9 -5.12 9.08 -0.45
CA GLN A 9 -3.96 8.74 -1.28
C GLN A 9 -4.44 8.29 -2.65
N ILE A 10 -3.81 8.81 -3.69
CA ILE A 10 -4.01 8.39 -5.08
C ILE A 10 -2.65 7.94 -5.60
N ASN A 11 -2.61 6.77 -6.23
CA ASN A 11 -1.42 6.25 -6.89
C ASN A 11 -1.73 6.06 -8.37
N ALA A 12 -1.00 6.75 -9.23
CA ALA A 12 -1.04 6.56 -10.67
C ALA A 12 0.37 6.23 -11.16
N GLN A 13 0.46 5.36 -12.15
CA GLN A 13 1.72 4.97 -12.79
C GLN A 13 1.62 5.24 -14.28
N TYR A 14 2.73 5.62 -14.89
CA TYR A 14 2.87 5.69 -16.35
C TYR A 14 4.07 4.85 -16.77
N ILE A 15 3.89 4.03 -17.80
CA ILE A 15 4.93 3.19 -18.38
C ILE A 15 4.86 3.32 -19.88
N ALA A 16 5.92 3.87 -20.46
CA ALA A 16 6.04 3.99 -21.90
C ALA A 16 6.15 2.59 -22.55
N PRO A 17 5.61 2.42 -23.78
CA PRO A 17 5.87 1.23 -24.58
C PRO A 17 7.36 1.02 -24.81
N ARG A 18 7.79 -0.23 -24.82
CA ARG A 18 9.17 -0.63 -25.15
C ARG A 18 9.18 -1.30 -26.51
N TYR A 19 9.96 -0.73 -27.41
CA TYR A 19 10.20 -1.28 -28.74
C TYR A 19 11.46 -2.14 -28.71
N THR A 20 11.37 -3.35 -29.22
CA THR A 20 12.50 -4.27 -29.43
C THR A 20 12.60 -4.59 -30.92
N VAL A 21 13.73 -5.18 -31.33
CA VAL A 21 13.94 -5.61 -32.74
C VAL A 21 12.83 -6.56 -33.21
N GLN A 22 12.28 -7.35 -32.29
CA GLN A 22 11.32 -8.41 -32.58
C GLN A 22 9.88 -8.01 -32.23
N GLY A 23 9.59 -6.79 -31.75
CA GLY A 23 8.24 -6.50 -31.27
C GLY A 23 8.03 -5.28 -30.37
N VAL A 24 6.83 -5.19 -29.80
CA VAL A 24 6.41 -4.12 -28.88
C VAL A 24 5.93 -4.72 -27.57
N TYR A 25 6.51 -4.26 -26.46
CA TYR A 25 6.08 -4.61 -25.10
C TYR A 25 5.47 -3.40 -24.40
N GLN A 26 4.22 -3.54 -23.97
CA GLN A 26 3.50 -2.48 -23.26
C GLN A 26 2.84 -3.03 -22.00
N ARG A 27 3.18 -2.42 -20.85
CA ARG A 27 2.46 -2.65 -19.59
C ARG A 27 1.41 -1.56 -19.44
N ASN A 28 0.18 -1.96 -19.12
CA ASN A 28 -0.89 -1.02 -18.83
C ASN A 28 -0.92 -0.77 -17.31
N PRO A 29 -0.51 0.42 -16.84
CA PRO A 29 -0.64 0.77 -15.44
C PRO A 29 -2.10 1.09 -15.09
N GLY A 30 -2.45 0.92 -13.82
CA GLY A 30 -3.77 1.30 -13.30
C GLY A 30 -3.64 2.39 -12.25
N ILE A 31 -4.79 2.93 -11.87
CA ILE A 31 -4.91 3.94 -10.82
C ILE A 31 -5.52 3.29 -9.59
N ASP A 32 -4.92 3.53 -8.43
CA ASP A 32 -5.37 3.03 -7.14
C ASP A 32 -5.69 4.21 -6.21
N ILE A 33 -6.76 4.10 -5.41
CA ILE A 33 -7.16 5.12 -4.44
C ILE A 33 -7.33 4.51 -3.05
N GLY A 34 -6.91 5.25 -2.03
CA GLY A 34 -7.03 4.89 -0.62
C GLY A 34 -7.58 6.05 0.20
N PHE A 35 -8.44 5.72 1.15
CA PHE A 35 -8.99 6.61 2.16
C PHE A 35 -8.72 6.00 3.53
N ASN A 36 -8.23 6.80 4.48
CA ASN A 36 -8.04 6.37 5.85
C ASN A 36 -8.53 7.45 6.83
N ARG A 37 -9.19 7.02 7.89
CA ARG A 37 -9.69 7.90 8.95
C ARG A 37 -9.31 7.39 10.33
N LEU A 38 -8.74 8.28 11.12
CA LEU A 38 -8.40 8.11 12.52
C LEU A 38 -9.57 8.56 13.41
N LEU A 39 -9.92 7.72 14.37
CA LEU A 39 -10.98 7.89 15.35
C LEU A 39 -10.42 7.61 16.75
N LEU A 40 -11.21 7.84 17.80
CA LEU A 40 -10.85 7.57 19.20
C LEU A 40 -9.49 8.14 19.59
N ASP A 41 -9.28 9.45 19.36
CA ASP A 41 -7.99 10.12 19.59
C ASP A 41 -6.79 9.41 18.95
N LYS A 42 -6.99 8.96 17.70
CA LYS A 42 -6.00 8.26 16.87
C LYS A 42 -5.65 6.85 17.34
N LYS A 43 -6.46 6.26 18.25
CA LYS A 43 -6.34 4.86 18.65
C LYS A 43 -6.95 3.92 17.63
N LEU A 44 -8.03 4.31 16.95
CA LEU A 44 -8.68 3.51 15.91
C LEU A 44 -8.41 4.10 14.52
N SER A 45 -8.09 3.25 13.54
CA SER A 45 -7.92 3.61 12.14
C SER A 45 -8.82 2.75 11.27
N LEU A 46 -9.62 3.40 10.42
CA LEU A 46 -10.47 2.75 9.42
C LEU A 46 -10.00 3.13 8.03
N GLY A 47 -9.56 2.15 7.26
CA GLY A 47 -9.04 2.30 5.90
C GLY A 47 -9.91 1.59 4.87
N ILE A 48 -10.09 2.24 3.72
CA ILE A 48 -10.66 1.64 2.51
C ILE A 48 -9.67 1.90 1.36
N ARG A 49 -9.41 0.89 0.54
CA ARG A 49 -8.59 1.03 -0.67
C ARG A 49 -9.22 0.30 -1.85
N LEU A 50 -9.35 0.98 -2.97
CA LEU A 50 -9.77 0.40 -4.24
C LEU A 50 -8.58 0.38 -5.21
N THR A 51 -8.22 -0.81 -5.68
CA THR A 51 -7.17 -0.98 -6.70
C THR A 51 -7.77 -1.09 -8.09
N ASP A 52 -7.01 -0.67 -9.10
CA ASP A 52 -7.35 -0.69 -10.53
C ASP A 52 -8.76 -0.16 -10.82
N ILE A 53 -9.00 1.11 -10.49
CA ILE A 53 -10.32 1.76 -10.61
C ILE A 53 -10.91 1.61 -12.01
N PHE A 54 -10.07 1.60 -13.05
CA PHE A 54 -10.48 1.48 -14.45
C PHE A 54 -10.43 0.05 -15.00
N ASP A 55 -10.03 -0.93 -14.20
CA ASP A 55 -9.84 -2.32 -14.63
C ASP A 55 -9.03 -2.42 -15.92
N GLN A 56 -7.87 -1.78 -15.95
CA GLN A 56 -7.02 -1.69 -17.14
C GLN A 56 -5.64 -2.31 -16.96
N LYS A 57 -5.28 -2.77 -15.75
CA LYS A 57 -3.97 -3.38 -15.53
C LYS A 57 -3.84 -4.68 -16.31
N GLY A 58 -2.70 -4.83 -16.97
CA GLY A 58 -2.37 -5.98 -17.79
C GLY A 58 -1.09 -5.77 -18.56
N PHE A 59 -0.78 -6.69 -19.47
CA PHE A 59 0.30 -6.54 -20.42
C PHE A 59 -0.16 -6.87 -21.84
N TYR A 60 0.49 -6.21 -22.79
CA TYR A 60 0.39 -6.44 -24.21
C TYR A 60 1.79 -6.69 -24.75
N PHE A 61 1.92 -7.73 -25.57
CA PHE A 61 3.14 -8.00 -26.31
C PHE A 61 2.81 -8.40 -27.74
N GLU A 62 3.48 -7.74 -28.69
CA GLU A 62 3.43 -8.04 -30.11
C GLU A 62 4.81 -8.52 -30.55
N ILE A 63 4.88 -9.66 -31.24
CA ILE A 63 6.09 -10.17 -31.88
C ILE A 63 5.90 -10.08 -33.39
N ASN A 64 6.81 -9.39 -34.06
CA ASN A 64 6.88 -9.26 -35.51
C ASN A 64 8.18 -9.89 -35.99
N ASN A 65 8.08 -11.12 -36.49
CA ASN A 65 9.14 -11.79 -37.25
C ASN A 65 8.73 -11.88 -38.73
N GLU A 66 9.70 -12.10 -39.62
CA GLU A 66 9.51 -12.08 -41.08
C GLU A 66 8.33 -12.94 -41.59
N ASN A 67 8.02 -14.05 -40.90
CA ASN A 67 6.96 -14.98 -41.30
C ASN A 67 5.78 -15.08 -40.31
N VAL A 68 5.85 -14.43 -39.14
CA VAL A 68 4.84 -14.62 -38.07
C VAL A 68 4.61 -13.31 -37.32
N ARG A 69 3.33 -12.91 -37.26
CA ARG A 69 2.81 -11.88 -36.35
C ARG A 69 2.08 -12.56 -35.22
N GLN A 70 2.56 -12.38 -33.98
CA GLN A 70 1.93 -12.92 -32.78
C GLN A 70 1.54 -11.79 -31.84
N GLU A 71 0.25 -11.70 -31.53
CA GLU A 71 -0.27 -10.76 -30.54
C GLU A 71 -0.70 -11.50 -29.28
N THR A 72 -0.21 -11.05 -28.13
CA THR A 72 -0.57 -11.59 -26.82
C THR A 72 -1.11 -10.49 -25.94
N ARG A 73 -2.34 -10.68 -25.45
CA ARG A 73 -2.97 -9.80 -24.46
C ARG A 73 -3.24 -10.60 -23.19
N TYR A 74 -2.77 -10.08 -22.08
CA TYR A 74 -3.01 -10.69 -20.77
C TYR A 74 -3.59 -9.67 -19.81
N LYS A 75 -4.69 -10.08 -19.18
CA LYS A 75 -5.45 -9.26 -18.24
C LYS A 75 -5.19 -9.74 -16.82
N TRP A 76 -4.83 -8.82 -15.92
CA TRP A 76 -4.65 -9.14 -14.52
C TRP A 76 -5.93 -8.90 -13.73
N THR A 77 -6.34 -9.86 -12.89
CA THR A 77 -7.44 -9.71 -11.94
C THR A 77 -7.00 -8.86 -10.73
N THR A 78 -6.95 -7.55 -10.95
CA THR A 78 -6.32 -6.59 -10.02
C THR A 78 -7.28 -5.57 -9.42
N ARG A 79 -8.52 -5.47 -9.92
CA ARG A 79 -9.54 -4.63 -9.28
C ARG A 79 -10.03 -5.31 -8.00
N ARG A 80 -9.72 -4.73 -6.84
CA ARG A 80 -10.04 -5.28 -5.52
C ARG A 80 -10.38 -4.14 -4.55
N LEU A 81 -11.37 -4.38 -3.69
CA LEU A 81 -11.72 -3.50 -2.58
C LEU A 81 -11.12 -4.09 -1.29
N TYR A 82 -10.34 -3.28 -0.58
CA TYR A 82 -9.76 -3.62 0.70
C TYR A 82 -10.39 -2.78 1.79
N PHE A 83 -10.73 -3.42 2.90
CA PHE A 83 -11.14 -2.78 4.14
C PHE A 83 -10.12 -3.11 5.22
N THR A 84 -9.79 -2.13 6.06
CA THR A 84 -8.77 -2.29 7.10
C THR A 84 -9.26 -1.61 8.38
N ILE A 85 -9.27 -2.37 9.47
CA ILE A 85 -9.49 -1.85 10.82
C ILE A 85 -8.19 -2.07 11.58
N SER A 86 -7.69 -1.04 12.25
CA SER A 86 -6.52 -1.13 13.12
C SER A 86 -6.77 -0.38 14.41
N TYR A 87 -6.49 -1.02 15.55
CA TYR A 87 -6.62 -0.40 16.87
C TYR A 87 -5.29 -0.45 17.62
N LYS A 88 -4.90 0.68 18.19
CA LYS A 88 -3.66 0.86 18.96
C LYS A 88 -3.99 0.76 20.45
N PHE A 89 -3.58 -0.33 21.06
CA PHE A 89 -3.52 -0.46 22.51
C PHE A 89 -2.33 0.39 23.01
N GLY A 90 -2.49 1.08 24.15
CA GLY A 90 -1.44 1.92 24.74
C GLY A 90 -0.21 1.11 25.16
N ASN A 91 0.82 1.78 25.67
CA ASN A 91 2.03 1.09 26.18
C ASN A 91 1.64 0.01 27.19
N ILE A 92 1.86 -1.26 26.82
CA ILE A 92 1.79 -2.41 27.72
C ILE A 92 3.17 -2.59 28.40
N GLY A 93 3.86 -1.48 28.66
CA GLY A 93 5.18 -1.45 29.26
C GLY A 93 5.05 -1.24 30.75
N VAL A 94 5.75 -2.08 31.51
CA VAL A 94 5.88 -2.04 32.97
C VAL A 94 5.93 -0.60 33.45
N ASP A 95 5.08 -0.32 34.43
CA ASP A 95 4.98 0.96 35.12
C ASP A 95 6.38 1.50 35.39
N LYS A 96 6.74 2.61 34.75
CA LYS A 96 8.11 3.16 34.81
C LYS A 96 8.49 3.46 36.25
N ASP A 97 7.49 3.80 37.07
CA ASP A 97 7.63 4.04 38.50
C ASP A 97 8.05 2.76 39.25
N LYS A 98 7.55 1.59 38.84
CA LYS A 98 8.01 0.29 39.37
C LYS A 98 9.42 -0.07 38.93
N VAL A 99 9.79 0.24 37.69
CA VAL A 99 11.15 -0.04 37.18
C VAL A 99 12.19 0.87 37.84
N GLU A 100 11.84 2.11 38.15
CA GLU A 100 12.69 3.04 38.89
C GLU A 100 12.81 2.66 40.37
N GLN A 101 11.72 2.21 41.02
CA GLN A 101 11.76 1.69 42.40
C GLN A 101 12.70 0.48 42.53
N LEU A 102 12.60 -0.50 41.63
CA LEU A 102 13.47 -1.68 41.61
C LEU A 102 14.95 -1.35 41.36
N LYS A 103 15.24 -0.22 40.70
CA LYS A 103 16.61 0.26 40.47
C LYS A 103 17.21 0.92 41.71
N ASN A 104 16.39 1.63 42.50
CA ASN A 104 16.84 2.31 43.72
C ASN A 104 17.05 1.32 44.88
N GLU A 105 16.34 0.19 44.90
CA GLU A 105 16.51 -0.87 45.91
C GLU A 105 17.80 -1.70 45.72
N GLN A 106 18.42 -1.68 44.53
CA GLN A 106 19.65 -2.44 44.23
C GLN A 106 20.94 -1.63 44.33
N GLY A 107 20.86 -0.31 44.60
CA GLY A 107 22.02 0.59 44.70
C GLY A 107 22.39 0.97 46.14
N GLY A 108 21.97 0.19 47.13
CA GLY A 108 22.07 0.51 48.57
C GLY A 108 23.14 -0.24 49.37
N ASP A 109 23.99 -1.05 48.73
CA ASP A 109 25.16 -1.69 49.36
C ASP A 109 26.41 -1.21 48.62
N ASP A 110 27.09 -0.20 49.18
CA ASP A 110 28.56 0.06 49.15
C ASP A 110 28.91 1.35 49.92
#